data_AF-A0A7S3GU62-F1
#
_entry.id   AF-A0A7S3GU62-F1
#
_cell.length_a   1.000
_cell.length_b   1.000
_cell.length_c   1.000
_cell.angle_alpha   90.00
_cell.angle_beta   90.00
_cell.angle_gamma   90.00
#
_symmetry.space_group_name_H-M   'P 1'
#
loop_
_entity.id
_entity.type
_entity.pdbx_description
1 polymer ?
#
loop_
_entity_poly.entity_id
_entity_poly.type
_entity_poly.pdbx_seq_one_letter_code
_entity_poly.pdbx_strand_id
1 'polypeptide(L)'
;DVFSVAKILEIAGVSLDESRRGDGSIARDNGLLIEVDIVYSNMHPFASTFGDTHVTYYYDIRVKPVRQMKTEFIVMDKHQEPGFREIEERYGVMLSVRV
;
A
#
# COMPACT_ATOMS: atom_id res chain seq x y z
N ASP A 1 -4.69 -13.96 7.04
CA ASP A 1 -3.39 -14.23 6.37
C ASP A 1 -2.36 -13.21 6.76
N VAL A 2 -1.08 -13.56 6.62
CA VAL A 2 0.05 -12.69 6.94
C VAL A 2 0.91 -12.55 5.68
N PHE A 3 1.16 -11.31 5.26
CA PHE A 3 2.00 -11.00 4.12
C PHE A 3 3.18 -10.16 4.57
N SER A 4 4.37 -10.45 4.04
CA SER A 4 5.49 -9.53 4.16
C SER A 4 5.29 -8.35 3.21
N VAL A 5 5.76 -7.17 3.62
CA VAL A 5 5.75 -5.98 2.74
C VAL A 5 6.52 -6.27 1.44
N ALA A 6 7.62 -7.01 1.54
CA ALA A 6 8.38 -7.47 0.38
C ALA A 6 7.52 -8.29 -0.59
N LYS A 7 6.67 -9.21 -0.10
CA LYS A 7 5.81 -10.01 -0.96
C LYS A 7 4.72 -9.19 -1.64
N ILE A 8 4.16 -8.20 -0.94
CA ILE A 8 3.18 -7.27 -1.52
C ILE A 8 3.82 -6.48 -2.67
N LEU A 9 5.04 -5.95 -2.46
CA LEU A 9 5.78 -5.22 -3.49
C LEU A 9 6.13 -6.10 -4.70
N GLU A 10 6.53 -7.34 -4.46
CA GLU A 10 6.82 -8.34 -5.50
C GLU A 10 5.59 -8.64 -6.35
N ILE A 11 4.44 -8.93 -5.71
CA ILE A 11 3.17 -9.19 -6.42
C ILE A 11 2.71 -7.95 -7.19
N ALA A 12 2.89 -6.76 -6.61
CA ALA A 12 2.59 -5.49 -7.24
C ALA A 12 3.57 -5.13 -8.38
N GLY A 13 4.67 -5.87 -8.55
CA GLY A 13 5.68 -5.65 -9.58
C GLY A 13 6.48 -4.35 -9.39
N VAL A 14 6.64 -3.89 -8.16
CA VAL A 14 7.32 -2.62 -7.85
C VAL A 14 8.57 -2.84 -7.02
N SER A 15 9.66 -2.22 -7.46
CA SER A 15 10.90 -2.05 -6.71
C SER A 15 10.99 -0.61 -6.22
N LEU A 16 11.20 -0.43 -4.91
CA LEU A 16 11.30 0.92 -4.33
C LEU A 16 12.51 1.70 -4.84
N ASP A 17 13.56 1.01 -5.31
CA ASP A 17 14.81 1.61 -5.77
C ASP A 17 14.91 1.68 -7.30
N GLU A 18 14.31 0.71 -8.00
CA GLU A 18 14.49 0.57 -9.45
C GLU A 18 13.27 1.03 -10.24
N SER A 19 12.07 1.02 -9.65
CA SER A 19 10.87 1.45 -10.36
C SER A 19 10.88 2.97 -10.51
N ARG A 20 11.18 3.39 -11.74
CA ARG A 20 11.05 4.78 -12.17
C ARG A 20 9.65 5.02 -12.69
N ARG A 21 9.06 6.13 -12.29
CA ARG A 21 7.81 6.61 -12.86
C ARG A 21 8.09 7.35 -14.17
N GLY A 22 7.04 7.69 -14.93
CA GLY A 22 7.17 8.40 -16.21
C GLY A 22 7.85 9.78 -16.13
N ASP A 23 8.00 10.35 -14.94
CA ASP A 23 8.75 11.58 -14.65
C ASP A 23 10.23 11.34 -14.31
N GLY A 24 10.69 10.07 -14.34
CA GLY A 24 12.06 9.66 -14.02
C GLY A 24 12.36 9.52 -12.53
N SER A 25 11.40 9.81 -11.66
CA SER A 25 11.57 9.75 -10.21
C SER A 25 11.41 8.33 -9.65
N ILE A 26 12.04 8.07 -8.50
CA ILE A 26 12.05 6.76 -7.85
C ILE A 26 10.84 6.65 -6.91
N ALA A 27 10.26 5.45 -6.80
CA ALA A 27 9.11 5.18 -5.94
C ALA A 27 9.35 5.52 -4.45
N ARG A 28 10.60 5.37 -3.97
CA ARG A 28 11.01 5.76 -2.61
C ARG A 28 10.81 7.26 -2.33
N ASP A 29 11.06 8.11 -3.31
CA ASP A 29 11.12 9.56 -3.11
C ASP A 29 9.76 10.26 -3.29
N ASN A 30 8.77 9.56 -3.86
CA ASN A 30 7.45 10.15 -4.15
C ASN A 30 6.28 9.46 -3.46
N GLY A 31 6.57 8.39 -2.70
CA GLY A 31 5.57 7.56 -2.07
C GLY A 31 4.81 6.66 -3.06
N LEU A 32 4.29 5.57 -2.54
CA LEU A 32 3.63 4.51 -3.29
C LEU A 32 2.27 4.20 -2.67
N LEU A 33 1.23 4.06 -3.49
CA LEU A 33 -0.07 3.55 -3.06
C LEU A 33 -0.26 2.14 -3.63
N ILE A 34 -0.49 1.17 -2.76
CA ILE A 34 -0.86 -0.19 -3.13
C ILE A 34 -2.26 -0.46 -2.60
N GLU A 35 -3.16 -0.87 -3.48
CA GLU A 35 -4.48 -1.36 -3.12
C GLU A 35 -4.46 -2.88 -3.02
N VAL A 36 -5.07 -3.39 -1.94
CA VAL A 36 -5.25 -4.81 -1.66
C VAL A 36 -6.75 -5.05 -1.58
N ASP A 37 -7.31 -5.65 -2.61
CA ASP A 37 -8.73 -6.01 -2.70
C ASP A 37 -8.91 -7.48 -2.28
N ILE A 38 -9.78 -7.74 -1.30
CA ILE A 38 -10.12 -9.10 -0.84
C ILE A 38 -11.39 -9.53 -1.54
N VAL A 39 -11.28 -10.41 -2.54
CA VAL A 39 -12.43 -10.81 -3.37
C VAL A 39 -12.93 -12.19 -2.94
N TYR A 40 -14.16 -12.25 -2.43
CA TYR A 40 -14.83 -13.52 -2.13
C TYR A 40 -15.31 -14.21 -3.40
N SER A 41 -14.93 -15.48 -3.59
CA SER A 41 -15.34 -16.29 -4.75
C SER A 41 -16.47 -17.27 -4.43
N ASN A 42 -17.25 -17.02 -3.37
CA ASN A 42 -18.25 -17.96 -2.83
C ASN A 42 -19.59 -17.98 -3.56
N MET A 43 -19.76 -17.19 -4.61
CA MET A 43 -21.01 -17.15 -5.37
C MET A 43 -21.06 -18.30 -6.37
N HIS A 44 -21.28 -19.53 -5.88
CA HIS A 44 -21.60 -20.70 -6.70
C HIS A 44 -23.07 -21.10 -6.48
N PRO A 45 -23.99 -20.76 -7.42
CA PRO A 45 -25.43 -20.97 -7.24
C PRO A 45 -25.85 -22.44 -7.06
N PHE A 46 -25.03 -23.40 -7.50
CA PHE A 46 -25.42 -24.81 -7.57
C PHE A 46 -24.73 -25.73 -6.55
N ALA A 47 -23.64 -25.29 -5.89
CA ALA A 47 -22.84 -26.14 -4.99
C ALA A 47 -23.26 -26.02 -3.50
N SER A 48 -23.80 -24.87 -3.07
CA SER A 48 -24.22 -24.66 -1.68
C SER A 48 -25.39 -25.55 -1.23
N THR A 49 -26.13 -26.16 -2.17
CA THR A 49 -27.26 -27.05 -1.87
C THR A 49 -26.83 -28.45 -1.39
N PHE A 50 -25.58 -28.86 -1.62
CA PHE A 50 -25.04 -30.17 -1.20
C PHE A 50 -24.15 -30.11 0.05
N GLY A 51 -24.16 -28.98 0.78
CA GLY A 51 -23.46 -28.84 2.06
C GLY A 51 -22.00 -28.40 1.97
N ASP A 52 -21.50 -28.08 0.77
CA ASP A 52 -20.18 -27.48 0.62
C ASP A 52 -20.25 -25.98 0.90
N THR A 53 -19.61 -25.56 1.99
CA THR A 53 -19.65 -24.19 2.55
C THR A 53 -18.26 -23.55 2.57
N HIS A 54 -17.28 -24.12 1.87
CA HIS A 54 -15.91 -23.60 1.86
C HIS A 54 -15.87 -22.18 1.31
N VAL A 55 -15.59 -21.22 2.20
CA VAL A 55 -15.36 -19.82 1.87
C VAL A 55 -13.98 -19.71 1.20
N THR A 56 -13.98 -19.49 -0.10
CA THR A 56 -12.80 -19.16 -0.90
C THR A 56 -12.75 -17.67 -1.17
N TYR A 57 -11.57 -17.09 -1.06
CA TYR A 57 -11.29 -15.70 -1.40
C TYR A 57 -9.89 -15.59 -2.00
N TYR A 58 -9.65 -14.55 -2.78
CA TYR A 58 -8.33 -14.22 -3.32
C TYR A 58 -8.00 -12.75 -3.09
N TYR A 59 -6.71 -12.44 -3.05
CA TYR A 59 -6.22 -11.07 -2.94
C TYR A 59 -5.82 -10.56 -4.31
N ASP A 60 -6.42 -9.43 -4.73
CA ASP A 60 -6.00 -8.68 -5.91
C ASP A 60 -5.18 -7.46 -5.43
N ILE A 61 -3.88 -7.48 -5.72
CA ILE A 61 -2.91 -6.48 -5.25
C ILE A 61 -2.45 -5.66 -6.45
N ARG A 62 -2.72 -4.35 -6.42
CA ARG A 62 -2.41 -3.45 -7.53
C ARG A 62 -1.80 -2.14 -7.05
N VAL A 63 -0.88 -1.62 -7.86
CA VAL A 63 -0.30 -0.29 -7.65
C VAL A 63 -1.24 0.76 -8.20
N LYS A 64 -1.50 1.82 -7.42
CA LYS A 64 -2.15 3.01 -7.95
C LYS A 64 -1.16 4.13 -8.24
N PRO A 65 -1.21 4.71 -9.44
CA PRO A 65 -0.40 5.88 -9.75
C PRO A 65 -0.97 7.09 -8.99
N VAL A 66 -0.24 7.56 -7.99
CA VAL A 66 -0.55 8.78 -7.22
C VAL A 66 0.53 9.81 -7.47
N ARG A 67 0.19 11.05 -7.89
CA ARG A 67 1.18 12.06 -8.30
C ARG A 67 2.30 12.25 -7.29
N GLN A 68 1.96 12.43 -6.02
CA GLN A 68 2.91 12.45 -4.92
C GLN A 68 2.15 12.06 -3.66
N MET A 69 2.75 11.24 -2.82
CA MET A 69 2.22 10.93 -1.49
C MET A 69 3.27 11.28 -0.45
N LYS A 70 3.04 12.42 0.21
CA LYS A 70 3.88 12.92 1.30
C LYS A 70 3.02 13.19 2.53
N THR A 71 3.59 12.90 3.70
CA THR A 71 3.04 13.37 4.97
C THR A 71 4.03 14.36 5.56
N GLU A 72 3.55 15.59 5.79
CA GLU A 72 4.32 16.62 6.48
C GLU A 72 4.00 16.53 7.96
N PHE A 73 5.05 16.39 8.79
CA PHE A 73 4.91 16.37 10.23
C PHE A 73 5.73 17.51 10.83
N ILE A 74 5.09 18.25 11.74
CA ILE A 74 5.81 19.22 12.56
C ILE A 74 6.34 18.47 13.77
N VAL A 75 7.65 18.37 13.87
CA VAL A 75 8.29 17.77 15.04
C VAL A 75 8.00 18.68 16.24
N MET A 76 7.32 18.15 17.25
CA MET A 76 7.04 18.83 18.52
C MET A 76 8.03 18.31 19.57
N ASP A 77 9.33 18.46 19.31
CA ASP A 77 10.35 18.07 20.29
C ASP A 77 10.59 19.21 21.29
N LYS A 78 10.86 18.84 22.55
CA LYS A 78 11.14 19.76 23.66
C LYS A 78 12.52 20.44 23.54
N HIS A 79 13.38 19.94 22.65
CA HIS A 79 14.73 20.47 22.38
C HIS A 79 14.80 21.43 21.18
N GLN A 80 13.69 22.01 20.73
CA GLN A 80 13.74 23.04 19.69
C GLN A 80 14.39 24.32 20.22
N GLU A 81 15.49 24.73 19.57
CA GLU A 81 16.12 26.02 19.83
C GLU A 81 15.14 27.17 19.51
N PRO A 82 15.11 28.25 20.32
CA PRO A 82 14.22 29.37 20.06
C PRO A 82 14.52 30.00 18.69
N GLY A 83 13.56 29.93 17.76
CA GLY A 83 13.66 30.53 16.43
C GLY A 83 13.80 29.52 15.28
N PHE A 84 14.00 28.24 15.56
CA PHE A 84 14.05 27.18 14.55
C PHE A 84 12.84 26.24 14.68
N ARG A 85 12.36 25.75 13.53
CA ARG A 85 11.31 24.73 13.47
C ARG A 85 11.76 23.63 12.54
N GLU A 86 11.77 22.40 13.04
CA GLU A 86 12.02 21.23 12.21
C GLU A 86 10.70 20.76 11.58
N ILE A 87 10.71 20.65 10.26
CA ILE A 87 9.62 20.12 9.45
C ILE A 87 10.15 18.85 8.80
N GLU A 88 9.47 17.73 9.04
CA GLU A 88 9.85 16.45 8.46
C GLU A 88 8.89 16.09 7.32
N GLU A 89 9.46 15.88 6.13
CA GLU A 89 8.74 15.31 4.99
C GLU A 89 8.95 13.80 4.94
N ARG A 90 7.88 13.03 5.15
CA ARG A 90 7.92 11.57 5.10
C ARG A 90 7.30 11.03 3.82
N TYR A 91 8.10 10.24 3.09
CA TYR A 91 7.69 9.48 1.93
C TYR A 91 7.58 8.00 2.31
N GLY A 92 6.57 7.30 1.81
CA GLY A 92 6.32 5.92 2.22
C GLY A 92 5.33 5.17 1.35
N VAL A 93 5.08 3.91 1.72
CA VAL A 93 4.09 3.05 1.06
C VAL A 93 2.79 3.09 1.86
N MET A 94 1.72 3.58 1.25
CA MET A 94 0.37 3.45 1.80
C MET A 94 -0.26 2.17 1.26
N LEU A 95 -0.68 1.31 2.19
CA LEU A 95 -1.48 0.14 1.89
C LEU A 95 -2.95 0.49 2.15
N SER A 96 -3.77 0.40 1.11
CA SER A 96 -5.21 0.60 1.19
C SER A 96 -5.89 -0.76 1.03
N VAL A 97 -6.54 -1.24 2.09
CA VAL A 97 -7.21 -2.54 2.10
C VAL A 97 -8.70 -2.33 1.87
N ARG A 98 -9.26 -3.10 0.93
CA ARG A 98 -10.69 -3.10 0.62
C ARG A 98 -11.20 -4.54 0.58
N VAL A 99 -12.48 -4.69 0.89
CA VAL A 99 -13.21 -5.96 0.93
C VAL A 99 -14.46 -5.81 0.09
#